data_AF-A0A5P0WVW6-F1
#
_entry.id   AF-A0A5P0WVW6-F1
#
_cell.length_a   1.000
_cell.length_b   1.000
_cell.length_c   1.000
_cell.angle_alpha   90.00
_cell.angle_beta   90.00
_cell.angle_gamma   90.00
#
_symmetry.space_group_name_H-M   'P 1'
#
loop_
_entity.id
_entity.type
_entity.pdbx_description
1 polymer ?
#
loop_
_entity_poly.entity_id
_entity_poly.type
_entity_poly.pdbx_seq_one_letter_code
_entity_poly.pdbx_strand_id
1 'polypeptide(L)'
;MQPAKRGIKKSWIILGIVVVLVLWMFSGYNGLVEKQELATTELANVQTQYQRRADMMPQLAKIVKAYAKHEKETFAEVTKARAAVGQVKLDANNLTEASLKKYAAAQGELANAFSKLMVVAEKYPELKASENFKALQVQEEGTENRISEARRKYNEAVQNYNQTVRKMPSALIAGLFNFDVMPKFEAAAGAEKAPDLDI
;
A
#
# COMPACT_ATOMS: atom_id res chain seq x y z
N MET A 1 2.59 -67.48 -25.15
CA MET A 1 1.81 -66.36 -25.73
C MET A 1 1.55 -65.29 -24.66
N GLN A 2 1.95 -64.04 -24.99
CA GLN A 2 1.58 -62.73 -24.42
C GLN A 2 1.90 -62.33 -22.97
N PRO A 3 3.05 -61.66 -22.76
CA PRO A 3 3.23 -60.63 -21.74
C PRO A 3 3.32 -59.21 -22.36
N ALA A 4 2.38 -58.78 -23.21
CA ALA A 4 2.41 -57.44 -23.84
C ALA A 4 1.44 -56.42 -23.20
N LYS A 5 0.37 -56.87 -22.51
CA LYS A 5 -0.67 -55.97 -21.96
C LYS A 5 -0.25 -55.23 -20.68
N ARG A 6 0.80 -55.66 -19.98
CA ARG A 6 1.25 -55.05 -18.71
C ARG A 6 1.96 -53.70 -18.91
N GLY A 7 2.68 -53.51 -20.02
CA GLY A 7 3.39 -52.26 -20.34
C GLY A 7 2.44 -51.12 -20.73
N ILE A 8 1.42 -51.42 -21.53
CA ILE A 8 0.43 -50.43 -21.97
C ILE A 8 -0.35 -49.85 -20.77
N LYS A 9 -0.83 -50.71 -19.85
CA LYS A 9 -1.54 -50.27 -18.64
C LYS A 9 -0.67 -49.38 -17.73
N LYS A 10 0.63 -49.68 -17.59
CA LYS A 10 1.57 -48.82 -16.85
C LYS A 10 1.76 -47.45 -17.53
N SER A 11 1.83 -47.43 -18.86
CA SER A 11 1.95 -46.18 -19.63
C SER A 11 0.74 -45.25 -19.43
N TRP A 12 -0.48 -45.80 -19.42
CA TRP A 12 -1.70 -45.03 -19.13
C TRP A 12 -1.76 -44.49 -17.69
N ILE A 13 -1.23 -45.23 -16.71
CA ILE A 13 -1.13 -44.76 -15.31
C ILE A 13 -0.14 -43.58 -15.23
N ILE A 14 1.02 -43.70 -15.87
CA ILE A 14 2.02 -42.62 -15.91
C ILE A 14 1.44 -41.37 -16.59
N LEU A 15 0.76 -41.54 -17.73
CA LEU A 15 0.11 -40.44 -18.44
C LEU A 15 -0.95 -39.75 -17.56
N GLY A 16 -1.78 -40.53 -16.86
CA GLY A 16 -2.77 -39.98 -15.93
C GLY A 16 -2.14 -39.14 -14.82
N ILE A 17 -1.04 -39.62 -14.23
CA ILE A 17 -0.28 -38.88 -13.19
C ILE A 17 0.27 -37.57 -13.76
N VAL A 18 0.87 -37.61 -14.96
CA VAL A 18 1.41 -36.41 -15.61
C VAL A 18 0.32 -35.37 -15.87
N VAL A 19 -0.84 -35.79 -16.39
CA VAL A 19 -1.98 -34.88 -16.64
C VAL A 19 -2.45 -34.23 -15.33
N VAL A 20 -2.58 -34.99 -14.24
CA VAL A 20 -2.97 -34.45 -12.94
C VAL A 20 -1.94 -33.46 -12.41
N LEU A 21 -0.64 -33.75 -12.52
CA LEU A 21 0.43 -32.84 -12.11
C LEU A 21 0.43 -31.53 -12.91
N VAL A 22 0.21 -31.61 -14.22
CA VAL A 22 0.11 -30.44 -15.09
C VAL A 22 -1.09 -29.58 -14.69
N LEU A 23 -2.29 -30.17 -14.57
CA LEU A 23 -3.49 -29.43 -14.15
C LEU A 23 -3.33 -28.78 -12.78
N TRP A 24 -2.70 -29.49 -11.83
CA TRP A 24 -2.39 -28.96 -10.52
C TRP A 24 -1.43 -27.76 -10.57
N MET A 25 -0.38 -27.85 -11.40
CA MET A 25 0.59 -26.76 -11.59
C MET A 25 -0.06 -25.52 -12.21
N PHE A 26 -0.89 -25.69 -13.26
CA PHE A 26 -1.61 -24.58 -13.89
C PHE A 26 -2.58 -23.91 -12.91
N SER A 27 -3.34 -24.69 -12.14
CA SER A 27 -4.26 -24.15 -11.15
C SER A 27 -3.53 -23.38 -10.05
N GLY A 28 -2.42 -23.93 -9.53
CA GLY A 28 -1.63 -23.27 -8.49
C GLY A 28 -0.92 -22.01 -8.98
N TYR A 29 -0.38 -22.01 -10.21
CA TYR A 29 0.22 -20.83 -10.84
C TYR A 29 -0.80 -19.70 -11.01
N ASN A 30 -1.96 -19.99 -11.62
CA ASN A 30 -2.99 -18.98 -11.84
C ASN A 30 -3.53 -18.41 -10.52
N GLY A 31 -3.69 -19.24 -9.49
CA GLY A 31 -4.12 -18.78 -8.17
C GLY A 31 -3.09 -17.91 -7.45
N LEU A 32 -1.78 -18.10 -7.71
CA LEU A 32 -0.72 -17.21 -7.21
C LEU A 32 -0.73 -15.87 -7.95
N VAL A 33 -0.86 -15.89 -9.28
CA VAL A 33 -0.97 -14.67 -10.11
C VAL A 33 -2.15 -13.82 -9.69
N GLU A 34 -3.33 -14.42 -9.52
CA GLU A 34 -4.54 -13.71 -9.09
C GLU A 34 -4.35 -12.98 -7.75
N LYS A 35 -3.75 -13.66 -6.77
CA LYS A 35 -3.51 -13.08 -5.45
C LYS A 35 -2.42 -12.01 -5.46
N GLN A 36 -1.40 -12.19 -6.29
CA GLN A 36 -0.38 -11.17 -6.49
C GLN A 36 -1.00 -9.92 -7.11
N GLU A 37 -1.81 -10.07 -8.15
CA GLU A 37 -2.48 -8.96 -8.84
C GLU A 37 -3.45 -8.21 -7.93
N LEU A 38 -4.13 -8.92 -7.01
CA LEU A 38 -4.94 -8.27 -5.99
C LEU A 38 -4.07 -7.40 -5.06
N ALA A 39 -2.92 -7.91 -4.61
CA ALA A 39 -2.01 -7.15 -3.75
C ALA A 39 -1.37 -5.95 -4.47
N THR A 40 -1.02 -6.06 -5.76
CA THR A 40 -0.53 -4.93 -6.56
C THR A 40 -1.61 -3.89 -6.81
N THR A 41 -2.87 -4.32 -7.03
CA THR A 41 -4.04 -3.44 -7.14
C THR A 41 -4.25 -2.65 -5.85
N GLU A 42 -4.22 -3.31 -4.69
CA GLU A 42 -4.38 -2.61 -3.41
C GLU A 42 -3.19 -1.67 -3.10
N LEU A 43 -1.98 -2.01 -3.55
CA LEU A 43 -0.83 -1.10 -3.47
C LEU A 43 -1.06 0.17 -4.31
N ALA A 44 -1.62 0.03 -5.52
CA ALA A 44 -1.99 1.16 -6.35
C ALA A 44 -3.06 2.03 -5.68
N ASN A 45 -4.06 1.40 -5.05
CA ASN A 45 -5.08 2.13 -4.27
C ASN A 45 -4.46 2.97 -3.15
N VAL A 46 -3.49 2.42 -2.40
CA VAL A 46 -2.73 3.16 -1.39
C VAL A 46 -2.01 4.37 -2.02
N GLN A 47 -1.31 4.16 -3.13
CA GLN A 47 -0.61 5.24 -3.84
C GLN A 47 -1.57 6.35 -4.30
N THR A 48 -2.77 5.99 -4.76
CA THR A 48 -3.80 6.98 -5.15
C THR A 48 -4.24 7.84 -3.96
N GLN A 49 -4.44 7.26 -2.78
CA GLN A 49 -4.85 8.05 -1.60
C GLN A 49 -3.72 8.99 -1.14
N TYR A 50 -2.47 8.52 -1.19
CA TYR A 50 -1.31 9.38 -0.90
C TYR A 50 -1.12 10.49 -1.94
N GLN A 51 -1.35 10.21 -3.22
CA GLN A 51 -1.32 11.23 -4.27
C GLN A 51 -2.35 12.32 -4.02
N ARG A 52 -3.58 11.94 -3.64
CA ARG A 52 -4.64 12.90 -3.29
C ARG A 52 -4.21 13.85 -2.16
N ARG A 53 -3.55 13.33 -1.12
CA ARG A 53 -2.98 14.14 -0.03
C ARG A 53 -1.95 15.16 -0.56
N ALA A 54 -1.03 14.70 -1.40
CA ALA A 54 -0.02 15.56 -2.01
C ALA A 54 -0.62 16.65 -2.92
N ASP A 55 -1.77 16.35 -3.56
CA ASP A 55 -2.49 17.29 -4.43
C ASP A 55 -3.28 18.35 -3.67
N MET A 56 -3.62 18.11 -2.40
CA MET A 56 -4.26 19.11 -1.52
C MET A 56 -3.27 20.17 -1.01
N MET A 57 -1.98 19.81 -0.91
CA MET A 57 -0.96 20.66 -0.30
C MET A 57 -0.79 22.04 -0.99
N PRO A 58 -0.81 22.16 -2.34
CA PRO A 58 -0.77 23.46 -3.00
C PRO A 58 -1.99 24.36 -2.67
N GLN A 59 -3.18 23.78 -2.58
CA GLN A 59 -4.40 24.52 -2.23
C GLN A 59 -4.32 25.05 -0.80
N LEU A 60 -3.90 24.19 0.14
CA LEU A 60 -3.67 24.57 1.53
C LEU A 60 -2.61 25.66 1.65
N ALA A 61 -1.46 25.50 1.00
CA ALA A 61 -0.38 26.48 1.01
C ALA A 61 -0.85 27.84 0.45
N LYS A 62 -1.70 27.86 -0.59
CA LYS A 62 -2.27 29.09 -1.14
C LYS A 62 -3.17 29.80 -0.13
N ILE A 63 -4.03 29.06 0.56
CA ILE A 63 -4.93 29.62 1.59
C ILE A 63 -4.12 30.15 2.77
N VAL A 64 -3.19 29.35 3.32
CA VAL A 64 -2.35 29.80 4.45
C VAL A 64 -1.50 31.01 4.06
N LYS A 65 -0.91 31.05 2.85
CA LYS A 65 -0.15 32.22 2.35
C LYS A 65 -0.97 33.49 2.26
N ALA A 66 -2.30 33.42 2.05
CA ALA A 66 -3.12 34.61 1.97
C ALA A 66 -3.17 35.38 3.30
N TYR A 67 -3.12 34.65 4.42
CA TYR A 67 -3.23 35.20 5.78
C TYR A 67 -1.88 35.29 6.51
N ALA A 68 -0.98 34.35 6.29
CA ALA A 68 0.27 34.20 7.05
C ALA A 68 1.52 34.39 6.17
N LYS A 69 1.64 35.53 5.49
CA LYS A 69 2.72 35.81 4.51
C LYS A 69 4.14 35.77 5.09
N HIS A 70 4.29 35.95 6.40
CA HIS A 70 5.58 36.00 7.08
C HIS A 70 6.15 34.61 7.44
N GLU A 71 5.35 33.54 7.29
CA GLU A 71 5.71 32.14 7.61
C GLU A 71 6.57 31.47 6.52
N LYS A 72 7.63 32.15 6.07
CA LYS A 72 8.48 31.71 4.94
C LYS A 72 9.13 30.35 5.18
N GLU A 73 9.63 30.11 6.38
CA GLU A 73 10.28 28.86 6.77
C GLU A 73 9.27 27.70 6.70
N THR A 74 8.07 27.88 7.27
CA THR A 74 7.00 26.88 7.21
C THR A 74 6.62 26.53 5.77
N PHE A 75 6.51 27.53 4.87
CA PHE A 75 6.23 27.25 3.45
C PHE A 75 7.37 26.54 2.72
N ALA A 76 8.63 26.81 3.08
CA ALA A 76 9.78 26.10 2.53
C ALA A 76 9.77 24.62 2.93
N GLU A 77 9.46 24.32 4.20
CA GLU A 77 9.32 22.95 4.68
C GLU A 77 8.18 22.20 3.98
N VAL A 78 7.03 22.83 3.79
CA VAL A 78 5.89 22.25 3.05
C VAL A 78 6.26 21.93 1.60
N THR A 79 6.99 22.83 0.96
CA THR A 79 7.47 22.63 -0.43
C THR A 79 8.45 21.47 -0.49
N LYS A 80 9.37 21.37 0.48
CA LYS A 80 10.33 20.27 0.60
C LYS A 80 9.63 18.93 0.83
N ALA A 81 8.68 18.86 1.77
CA ALA A 81 7.94 17.64 2.07
C ALA A 81 7.13 17.15 0.86
N ARG A 82 6.48 18.07 0.13
CA ARG A 82 5.79 17.73 -1.13
C ARG A 82 6.75 17.20 -2.19
N ALA A 83 7.94 17.80 -2.33
CA ALA A 83 8.95 17.34 -3.26
C ALA A 83 9.46 15.94 -2.91
N ALA A 84 9.65 15.63 -1.63
CA ALA A 84 10.09 14.32 -1.15
C ALA A 84 9.10 13.21 -1.54
N VAL A 85 7.80 13.43 -1.38
CA VAL A 85 6.76 12.47 -1.79
C VAL A 85 6.80 12.20 -3.30
N GLY A 86 7.00 13.23 -4.13
CA GLY A 86 7.08 13.07 -5.59
C GLY A 86 8.32 12.30 -6.08
N GLN A 87 9.36 12.19 -5.26
CA GLN A 87 10.61 11.49 -5.61
C GLN A 87 10.57 9.99 -5.28
N VAL A 88 9.74 9.57 -4.33
CA VAL A 88 9.65 8.17 -3.94
C VAL A 88 8.47 7.51 -4.65
N LYS A 89 8.77 6.69 -5.65
CA LYS A 89 7.79 5.88 -6.37
C LYS A 89 7.89 4.43 -5.92
N LEU A 90 6.75 3.78 -5.72
CA LEU A 90 6.69 2.35 -5.47
C LEU A 90 6.50 1.63 -6.81
N ASP A 91 7.42 0.70 -7.09
CA ASP A 91 7.24 -0.27 -8.16
C ASP A 91 6.79 -1.58 -7.52
N ALA A 92 5.61 -2.06 -7.92
CA ALA A 92 5.05 -3.30 -7.42
C ALA A 92 5.93 -4.52 -7.78
N ASN A 93 6.64 -4.46 -8.91
CA ASN A 93 7.50 -5.55 -9.40
C ASN A 93 8.85 -5.61 -8.67
N ASN A 94 9.26 -4.53 -7.99
CA ASN A 94 10.51 -4.44 -7.25
C ASN A 94 10.27 -3.89 -5.84
N LEU A 95 9.20 -4.36 -5.21
CA LEU A 95 8.78 -3.89 -3.91
C LEU A 95 9.61 -4.57 -2.82
N THR A 96 10.32 -3.76 -2.04
CA THR A 96 11.12 -4.22 -0.91
C THR A 96 10.64 -3.55 0.36
N GLU A 97 10.93 -4.14 1.51
CA GLU A 97 10.63 -3.50 2.80
C GLU A 97 11.30 -2.12 2.90
N ALA A 98 12.53 -2.00 2.38
CA ALA A 98 13.26 -0.74 2.34
C ALA A 98 12.57 0.32 1.46
N SER A 99 12.07 -0.05 0.27
CA SER A 99 11.35 0.91 -0.59
C SER A 99 10.01 1.31 0.02
N LEU A 100 9.30 0.38 0.65
CA LEU A 100 8.04 0.65 1.34
C LEU A 100 8.24 1.58 2.57
N LYS A 101 9.30 1.35 3.35
CA LYS A 101 9.70 2.21 4.48
C LYS A 101 10.08 3.62 4.03
N LYS A 102 10.88 3.74 2.97
CA LYS A 102 11.23 5.04 2.39
C LYS A 102 9.99 5.79 1.92
N TYR A 103 9.06 5.09 1.28
CA TYR A 103 7.80 5.68 0.84
C TYR A 103 6.96 6.16 2.03
N ALA A 104 6.75 5.31 3.03
CA ALA A 104 6.02 5.68 4.25
C ALA A 104 6.65 6.87 4.99
N ALA A 105 7.99 6.93 5.06
CA ALA A 105 8.71 8.04 5.67
C ALA A 105 8.44 9.38 4.94
N ALA A 106 8.52 9.38 3.60
CA ALA A 106 8.20 10.56 2.80
C ALA A 106 6.74 11.03 3.01
N GLN A 107 5.80 10.10 3.13
CA GLN A 107 4.40 10.42 3.44
C GLN A 107 4.24 11.00 4.86
N GLY A 108 5.02 10.51 5.82
CA GLY A 108 5.07 11.05 7.19
C GLY A 108 5.59 12.49 7.23
N GLU A 109 6.60 12.83 6.41
CA GLU A 109 7.07 14.22 6.28
C GLU A 109 5.97 15.16 5.77
N LEU A 110 5.15 14.70 4.82
CA LEU A 110 4.00 15.46 4.31
C LEU A 110 2.94 15.69 5.40
N ALA A 111 2.65 14.65 6.20
CA ALA A 111 1.74 14.74 7.34
C ALA A 111 2.22 15.73 8.40
N ASN A 112 3.53 15.70 8.69
CA ASN A 112 4.17 16.62 9.62
C ASN A 112 4.11 18.06 9.11
N ALA A 113 4.33 18.28 7.81
CA ALA A 113 4.21 19.60 7.20
C ALA A 113 2.78 20.15 7.29
N PHE A 114 1.76 19.30 7.10
CA PHE A 114 0.36 19.68 7.33
C PHE A 114 0.12 20.08 8.79
N SER A 115 0.62 19.28 9.75
CA SER A 115 0.49 19.57 11.19
C SER A 115 1.11 20.92 11.57
N LYS A 116 2.27 21.26 10.98
CA LYS A 116 2.88 22.58 11.17
C LYS A 116 2.02 23.73 10.64
N LEU A 117 1.34 23.54 9.50
CA LEU A 117 0.39 24.54 8.98
C LEU A 117 -0.83 24.71 9.88
N MET A 118 -1.29 23.66 10.57
CA MET A 118 -2.34 23.78 11.58
C MET A 118 -1.87 24.62 12.77
N VAL A 119 -0.64 24.41 13.26
CA VAL A 119 -0.04 25.24 14.32
C VAL A 119 0.10 26.70 13.89
N VAL A 120 0.44 26.95 12.63
CA VAL A 120 0.41 28.32 12.09
C VAL A 120 -1.00 28.89 12.18
N ALA A 121 -2.03 28.16 11.75
CA ALA A 121 -3.40 28.65 11.80
C ALA A 121 -3.88 29.05 13.21
N GLU A 122 -3.40 28.39 14.26
CA GLU A 122 -3.67 28.79 15.66
C GLU A 122 -3.18 30.21 16.00
N LYS A 123 -2.09 30.67 15.35
CA LYS A 123 -1.56 32.03 15.53
C LYS A 123 -2.30 33.09 14.71
N TYR A 124 -3.14 32.68 13.76
CA TYR A 124 -3.85 33.57 12.83
C TYR A 124 -5.37 33.31 12.88
N PRO A 125 -6.11 33.98 13.79
CA PRO A 125 -7.54 33.73 14.01
C PRO A 125 -8.40 33.82 12.74
N GLU A 126 -8.09 34.76 11.84
CA GLU A 126 -8.82 34.91 10.56
C GLU A 126 -8.62 33.70 9.63
N LEU A 127 -7.42 33.11 9.61
CA LEU A 127 -7.14 31.88 8.87
C LEU A 127 -7.90 30.70 9.49
N LYS A 128 -7.84 30.57 10.81
CA LYS A 128 -8.56 29.52 11.55
C LYS A 128 -10.07 29.59 11.32
N ALA A 129 -10.62 30.80 11.24
CA ALA A 129 -12.03 31.03 10.96
C ALA A 129 -12.42 30.84 9.49
N SER A 130 -11.45 30.81 8.56
CA SER A 130 -11.70 30.70 7.12
C SER A 130 -12.40 29.39 6.77
N GLU A 131 -13.57 29.49 6.14
CA GLU A 131 -14.34 28.32 5.67
C GLU A 131 -13.53 27.45 4.70
N ASN A 132 -12.70 28.06 3.85
CA ASN A 132 -11.81 27.34 2.93
C ASN A 132 -10.76 26.50 3.68
N PHE A 133 -10.25 27.00 4.81
CA PHE A 133 -9.27 26.29 5.63
C PHE A 133 -9.92 25.15 6.42
N LYS A 134 -11.12 25.38 6.99
CA LYS A 134 -11.91 24.33 7.66
C LYS A 134 -12.29 23.20 6.69
N ALA A 135 -12.74 23.53 5.48
CA ALA A 135 -13.07 22.54 4.47
C ALA A 135 -11.88 21.64 4.10
N LEU A 136 -10.67 22.22 4.02
CA LEU A 136 -9.45 21.45 3.77
C LEU A 136 -9.06 20.54 4.94
N GLN A 137 -9.27 20.95 6.18
CA GLN A 137 -9.05 20.09 7.35
C GLN A 137 -9.95 18.86 7.30
N VAL A 138 -11.23 19.04 7.02
CA VAL A 138 -12.19 17.93 6.87
C VAL A 138 -11.78 17.00 5.71
N GLN A 139 -11.35 17.57 4.59
CA GLN A 139 -10.89 16.77 3.45
C GLN A 139 -9.60 15.99 3.78
N GLU A 140 -8.70 16.54 4.60
CA GLU A 140 -7.46 15.88 4.98
C GLU A 140 -7.73 14.75 5.96
N GLU A 141 -8.58 14.97 6.97
CA GLU A 141 -9.04 13.92 7.88
C GLU A 141 -9.69 12.77 7.09
N GLY A 142 -10.57 13.09 6.15
CA GLY A 142 -11.16 12.11 5.24
C GLY A 142 -10.12 11.39 4.36
N THR A 143 -9.03 12.05 4.00
CA THR A 143 -7.94 11.45 3.23
C THR A 143 -7.08 10.52 4.10
N GLU A 144 -6.77 10.91 5.33
CA GLU A 144 -6.03 10.08 6.30
C GLU A 144 -6.79 8.79 6.63
N ASN A 145 -8.11 8.90 6.84
CA ASN A 145 -8.97 7.73 7.06
C ASN A 145 -8.93 6.76 5.86
N ARG A 146 -8.98 7.28 4.63
CA ARG A 146 -8.88 6.47 3.41
C ARG A 146 -7.49 5.85 3.24
N ILE A 147 -6.43 6.57 3.59
CA ILE A 147 -5.05 6.04 3.59
C ILE A 147 -4.94 4.86 4.56
N SER A 148 -5.45 5.03 5.79
CA SER A 148 -5.46 3.97 6.80
C SER A 148 -6.22 2.74 6.32
N GLU A 149 -7.41 2.92 5.76
CA GLU A 149 -8.20 1.82 5.21
C GLU A 149 -7.51 1.14 4.02
N ALA A 150 -6.94 1.91 3.09
CA ALA A 150 -6.21 1.35 1.94
C ALA A 150 -4.98 0.55 2.38
N ARG A 151 -4.21 1.03 3.38
CA ARG A 151 -3.07 0.29 3.94
C ARG A 151 -3.51 -1.01 4.58
N ARG A 152 -4.65 -1.02 5.29
CA ARG A 152 -5.23 -2.24 5.86
C ARG A 152 -5.59 -3.24 4.77
N LYS A 153 -6.32 -2.81 3.74
CA LYS A 153 -6.71 -3.67 2.60
C LYS A 153 -5.50 -4.25 1.87
N TYR A 154 -4.48 -3.43 1.61
CA TYR A 154 -3.22 -3.91 1.05
C TYR A 154 -2.54 -4.95 1.94
N ASN A 155 -2.43 -4.68 3.25
CA ASN A 155 -1.81 -5.63 4.18
C ASN A 155 -2.57 -6.96 4.27
N GLU A 156 -3.90 -6.93 4.16
CA GLU A 156 -4.76 -8.13 4.09
C GLU A 156 -4.53 -8.90 2.78
N ALA A 157 -4.49 -8.21 1.63
CA ALA A 157 -4.20 -8.83 0.33
C ALA A 157 -2.80 -9.47 0.32
N VAL A 158 -1.77 -8.76 0.80
CA VAL A 158 -0.40 -9.27 0.95
C VAL A 158 -0.36 -10.44 1.92
N GLN A 159 -1.13 -10.42 3.01
CA GLN A 159 -1.21 -11.55 3.92
C GLN A 159 -1.72 -12.81 3.21
N ASN A 160 -2.82 -12.69 2.48
CA ASN A 160 -3.42 -13.80 1.75
C ASN A 160 -2.48 -14.35 0.67
N TYR A 161 -1.80 -13.44 -0.06
CA TYR A 161 -0.78 -13.80 -1.03
C TYR A 161 0.42 -14.52 -0.37
N ASN A 162 1.05 -13.91 0.63
CA ASN A 162 2.22 -14.47 1.32
C ASN A 162 1.94 -15.81 1.98
N GLN A 163 0.74 -16.00 2.56
CA GLN A 163 0.32 -17.30 3.09
C GLN A 163 0.25 -18.36 1.99
N THR A 164 -0.25 -18.00 0.81
CA THR A 164 -0.35 -18.92 -0.34
C THR A 164 1.04 -19.27 -0.89
N VAL A 165 1.93 -18.28 -1.02
CA VAL A 165 3.33 -18.47 -1.42
C VAL A 165 4.06 -19.42 -0.47
N ARG A 166 3.78 -19.37 0.84
CA ARG A 166 4.47 -20.17 1.86
C ARG A 166 3.83 -21.52 2.17
N LYS A 167 2.61 -21.78 1.71
CA LYS A 167 1.84 -22.99 2.08
C LYS A 167 2.03 -24.11 1.07
N MET A 168 2.27 -25.32 1.55
CA MET A 168 2.29 -26.51 0.69
C MET A 168 0.87 -26.87 0.22
N PRO A 169 0.68 -27.28 -1.05
CA PRO A 169 1.73 -27.57 -2.03
C PRO A 169 2.12 -26.36 -2.91
N SER A 170 1.45 -25.22 -2.80
CA SER A 170 1.71 -23.99 -3.58
C SER A 170 3.14 -23.45 -3.44
N ALA A 171 3.81 -23.64 -2.30
CA ALA A 171 5.19 -23.22 -2.09
C ALA A 171 6.19 -23.84 -3.09
N LEU A 172 5.93 -25.04 -3.60
CA LEU A 172 6.75 -25.67 -4.65
C LEU A 172 6.62 -24.92 -5.98
N ILE A 173 5.40 -24.54 -6.34
CA ILE A 173 5.10 -23.75 -7.54
C ILE A 173 5.71 -22.36 -7.39
N ALA A 174 5.54 -21.74 -6.21
CA ALA A 174 6.10 -20.44 -5.92
C ALA A 174 7.62 -20.41 -6.10
N GLY A 175 8.34 -21.41 -5.55
CA GLY A 175 9.79 -21.52 -5.72
C GLY A 175 10.24 -21.80 -7.15
N LEU A 176 9.47 -22.58 -7.92
CA LEU A 176 9.80 -22.90 -9.32
C LEU A 176 9.63 -21.69 -10.26
N PHE A 177 8.63 -20.85 -9.99
CA PHE A 177 8.26 -19.71 -10.83
C PHE A 177 8.65 -18.34 -10.23
N ASN A 178 9.44 -18.32 -9.15
CA ASN A 178 9.92 -17.11 -8.46
C ASN A 178 8.80 -16.18 -7.97
N PHE A 179 7.75 -16.74 -7.38
CA PHE A 179 6.77 -15.93 -6.65
C PHE A 179 7.33 -15.60 -5.25
N ASP A 180 7.86 -14.39 -5.11
CA ASP A 180 8.40 -13.88 -3.85
C ASP A 180 7.32 -13.27 -2.95
N VAL A 181 7.58 -13.25 -1.65
CA VAL A 181 6.68 -12.58 -0.70
C VAL A 181 6.72 -11.06 -0.85
N MET A 182 5.57 -10.42 -0.68
CA MET A 182 5.47 -8.97 -0.69
C MET A 182 5.59 -8.39 0.74
N PRO A 183 6.23 -7.23 0.93
CA PRO A 183 6.28 -6.54 2.21
C PRO A 183 4.91 -5.98 2.60
N LYS A 184 4.69 -5.73 3.90
CA LYS A 184 3.49 -5.07 4.42
C LYS A 184 3.85 -3.67 4.89
N PHE A 185 2.89 -2.74 4.84
CA PHE A 185 3.03 -1.50 5.60
C PHE A 185 3.02 -1.83 7.10
N GLU A 186 3.87 -1.14 7.87
CA GLU A 186 3.81 -1.21 9.33
C GLU A 186 2.46 -0.69 9.85
N ALA A 187 2.15 -0.93 11.12
CA ALA A 187 0.97 -0.34 11.74
C ALA A 187 1.03 1.20 11.60
N ALA A 188 -0.13 1.84 11.42
CA ALA A 188 -0.18 3.30 11.45
C ALA A 188 0.27 3.80 12.83
N ALA A 189 1.02 4.90 12.89
CA ALA A 189 1.36 5.52 14.17
C ALA A 189 0.07 5.86 14.92
N GLY A 190 -0.06 5.38 16.16
CA GLY A 190 -1.27 5.53 16.98
C GLY A 190 -2.22 4.33 16.99
N ALA A 191 -2.02 3.31 16.13
CA ALA A 191 -2.75 2.04 16.23
C ALA A 191 -2.44 1.26 17.53
N GLU A 192 -1.40 1.68 18.24
CA GLU A 192 -0.98 1.12 19.54
C GLU A 192 -1.77 1.74 20.71
N LYS A 193 -2.45 2.88 20.48
CA LYS A 193 -3.39 3.44 21.44
C LYS A 193 -4.77 2.89 21.12
N ALA A 194 -5.20 1.88 21.89
CA ALA A 194 -6.60 1.49 21.89
C ALA A 194 -7.48 2.74 22.16
N PRO A 195 -8.70 2.81 21.60
CA PRO A 195 -9.63 3.88 21.95
C PRO A 195 -9.82 3.86 23.46
N ASP A 196 -9.59 5.00 24.14
CA ASP A 196 -10.04 5.16 25.52
C ASP A 196 -11.56 5.12 25.47
N LEU A 197 -12.12 3.96 25.81
CA LEU A 197 -13.55 3.81 26.02
C LEU A 197 -13.85 4.40 27.40
N ASP A 198 -13.82 5.72 27.51
CA ASP A 198 -14.53 6.41 28.59
C ASP A 198 -16.03 6.30 28.29
N ILE A 199 -16.62 5.18 28.73
CA ILE A 199 -18.06 4.98 28.91
C ILE A 199 -18.42 5.21 30.38
#